data_AF-A0A2A4ZLR5-F1
#
_entry.id   AF-A0A2A4ZLR5-F1
#
_cell.length_a   1.000
_cell.length_b   1.000
_cell.length_c   1.000
_cell.angle_alpha   90.00
_cell.angle_beta   90.00
_cell.angle_gamma   90.00
#
_symmetry.space_group_name_H-M   'P 1'
#
loop_
_entity.id
_entity.type
_entity.pdbx_description
1 polymer ?
#
loop_
_entity_poly.entity_id
_entity_poly.type
_entity_poly.pdbx_seq_one_letter_code
_entity_poly.pdbx_strand_id
1 'polypeptide(L)'
;MDIAPQAKEVQRLVAARDAQGAVLAYKELLTQLTSAEQAPEASVDTAPKPLAIWNNAKEQADKGITALQSALRAEGHPAMDRIAEFGLAGLSDGKLQTKMITALMEQSRAPNDPKVTQVVSDVVKDYRNFLASDIVKHCDANPFGLKLDLAPILGQALDQIEKHLKT
;
A
#
# COMPACT_ATOMS: atom_id res chain seq x y z
N MET A 1 1.59 18.40 -19.52
CA MET A 1 0.61 19.49 -19.74
C MET A 1 1.13 20.70 -19.00
N ASP A 2 1.37 21.82 -19.69
CA ASP A 2 1.91 23.04 -19.07
C ASP A 2 0.74 23.89 -18.53
N ILE A 3 0.58 23.91 -17.20
CA ILE A 3 -0.46 24.67 -16.47
C ILE A 3 -0.01 26.09 -16.10
N ALA A 4 1.23 26.46 -16.42
CA ALA A 4 1.79 27.77 -16.11
C ALA A 4 1.02 28.96 -16.70
N PRO A 5 0.41 28.90 -17.91
CA PRO A 5 -0.34 30.04 -18.44
C PRO A 5 -1.67 30.27 -17.71
N GLN A 6 -2.38 29.23 -17.30
CA GLN A 6 -3.67 29.32 -16.61
C GLN A 6 -3.51 29.76 -15.15
N ALA A 7 -2.46 29.31 -14.47
CA ALA A 7 -2.12 29.78 -13.12
C ALA A 7 -1.79 31.28 -13.11
N LYS A 8 -1.10 31.78 -14.15
CA LYS A 8 -0.84 33.22 -14.33
C LYS A 8 -2.12 34.03 -14.56
N GLU A 9 -3.11 33.45 -15.23
CA GLU A 9 -4.39 34.13 -15.48
C GLU A 9 -5.23 34.28 -14.22
N VAL A 10 -5.28 33.25 -13.36
CA VAL A 10 -5.91 33.36 -12.03
C VAL A 10 -5.23 34.45 -11.21
N GLN A 11 -3.89 34.49 -11.23
CA GLN A 11 -3.12 35.51 -10.51
C GLN A 11 -3.36 36.93 -11.05
N ARG A 12 -3.53 37.10 -12.36
CA ARG A 12 -3.89 38.37 -13.00
C ARG A 12 -5.29 38.84 -12.57
N LEU A 13 -6.27 37.96 -12.53
CA LEU A 13 -7.65 38.28 -12.16
C LEU A 13 -7.79 38.63 -10.66
N VAL A 14 -7.02 37.94 -9.80
CA VAL A 14 -6.90 38.29 -8.38
C VAL A 14 -6.26 39.68 -8.21
N ALA A 15 -5.20 39.99 -8.97
CA ALA A 15 -4.57 41.30 -8.96
C ALA A 15 -5.50 42.42 -9.47
N ALA A 16 -6.39 42.10 -10.41
CA ALA A 16 -7.42 43.00 -10.93
C ALA A 16 -8.65 43.16 -10.00
N ARG A 17 -8.68 42.47 -8.84
CA ARG A 17 -9.82 42.41 -7.90
C ARG A 17 -11.13 41.90 -8.51
N ASP A 18 -11.04 41.20 -9.64
CA ASP A 18 -12.19 40.52 -10.22
C ASP A 18 -12.37 39.15 -9.55
N ALA A 19 -13.08 39.16 -8.42
CA ALA A 19 -13.32 37.96 -7.63
C ALA A 19 -14.14 36.91 -8.39
N GLN A 20 -15.07 37.32 -9.25
CA GLN A 20 -15.90 36.38 -10.01
C GLN A 20 -15.11 35.72 -11.14
N GLY A 21 -14.33 36.51 -11.89
CA GLY A 21 -13.43 35.98 -12.91
C GLY A 21 -12.37 35.04 -12.32
N ALA A 22 -11.77 35.42 -11.18
CA ALA A 22 -10.78 34.60 -10.50
C ALA A 22 -11.34 33.25 -10.01
N VAL A 23 -12.57 33.24 -9.47
CA VAL A 23 -13.23 32.00 -9.03
C VAL A 23 -13.57 31.10 -10.22
N LEU A 24 -13.99 31.66 -11.34
CA LEU A 24 -14.28 30.88 -12.55
C LEU A 24 -13.01 30.24 -13.12
N ALA A 25 -11.94 31.04 -13.29
CA ALA A 25 -10.65 30.56 -13.77
C ALA A 25 -10.02 29.52 -12.82
N TYR A 26 -10.20 29.68 -11.51
CA TYR A 26 -9.75 28.69 -10.53
C TYR A 26 -10.53 27.38 -10.64
N LYS A 27 -11.85 27.42 -10.83
CA LYS A 27 -12.66 26.22 -11.05
C LYS A 27 -12.25 25.50 -12.32
N GLU A 28 -11.97 26.22 -13.41
CA GLU A 28 -11.49 25.63 -14.66
C GLU A 28 -10.11 24.98 -14.50
N LEU A 29 -9.19 25.63 -13.78
CA LEU A 29 -7.90 25.05 -13.43
C LEU A 29 -8.07 23.78 -12.58
N LEU A 30 -8.96 23.81 -11.58
CA LEU A 30 -9.27 22.66 -10.75
C LEU A 30 -9.84 21.52 -11.59
N THR A 31 -10.78 21.81 -12.50
CA THR A 31 -11.35 20.83 -13.42
C THR A 31 -10.30 20.27 -14.37
N GLN A 32 -9.33 21.06 -14.85
CA GLN A 32 -8.24 20.56 -15.68
C GLN A 32 -7.24 19.71 -14.89
N LEU A 33 -6.95 20.07 -13.63
CA LEU A 33 -6.11 19.25 -12.75
C LEU A 33 -6.81 17.93 -12.40
N THR A 34 -8.09 17.97 -12.05
CA THR A 34 -8.87 16.74 -11.82
C THR A 34 -9.10 15.96 -13.10
N SER A 35 -9.23 16.59 -14.27
CA SER A 35 -9.33 15.89 -15.57
C SER A 35 -7.99 15.40 -16.10
N ALA A 36 -6.87 15.91 -15.61
CA ALA A 36 -5.54 15.34 -15.85
C ALA A 36 -5.30 14.14 -14.92
N GLU A 37 -5.88 14.16 -13.71
CA GLU A 37 -5.89 13.03 -12.78
C GLU A 37 -7.00 11.99 -13.11
N GLN A 38 -8.04 12.40 -13.84
CA GLN A 38 -9.17 11.58 -14.33
C GLN A 38 -9.20 11.48 -15.85
N ALA A 39 -8.11 11.80 -16.55
CA ALA A 39 -7.96 11.32 -17.91
C ALA A 39 -8.09 9.80 -17.81
N PRO A 40 -8.99 9.16 -18.58
CA PRO A 40 -9.03 7.71 -18.58
C PRO A 40 -7.61 7.30 -18.94
N GLU A 41 -6.92 6.66 -18.00
CA GLU A 41 -5.69 5.96 -18.32
C GLU A 41 -6.04 5.16 -19.56
N ALA A 42 -5.46 5.56 -20.68
CA ALA A 42 -5.42 4.72 -21.84
C ALA A 42 -4.86 3.42 -21.29
N SER A 43 -5.73 2.43 -21.20
CA SER A 43 -5.48 1.13 -20.63
C SER A 43 -4.37 0.48 -21.43
N VAL A 44 -3.13 0.84 -21.10
CA VAL A 44 -2.07 -0.14 -21.02
C VAL A 44 -2.47 -0.93 -19.81
N ASP A 45 -3.20 -2.01 -20.06
CA ASP A 45 -3.46 -3.10 -19.13
C ASP A 45 -2.11 -3.67 -18.68
N THR A 46 -1.41 -2.91 -17.86
CA THR A 46 -0.22 -3.33 -17.15
C THR A 46 -0.73 -3.56 -15.75
N ALA A 47 -1.39 -4.71 -15.56
CA ALA A 47 -1.69 -5.22 -14.24
C ALA A 47 -0.48 -4.95 -13.32
N PRO A 48 -0.69 -4.34 -12.13
CA PRO A 48 0.40 -3.89 -11.30
C PRO A 48 1.37 -5.04 -11.05
N LYS A 49 2.67 -4.78 -11.20
CA LYS A 49 3.69 -5.81 -11.04
C LYS A 49 3.58 -6.43 -9.64
N PRO A 50 3.83 -7.74 -9.46
CA PRO A 50 3.72 -8.44 -8.18
C PRO A 50 4.39 -7.73 -7.00
N LEU A 51 5.56 -7.12 -7.22
CA LEU A 51 6.28 -6.34 -6.20
C LEU A 51 5.52 -5.07 -5.75
N ALA A 52 4.85 -4.38 -6.68
CA ALA A 52 4.07 -3.18 -6.36
C ALA A 52 2.81 -3.54 -5.57
N ILE A 53 2.12 -4.62 -5.97
CA ILE A 53 0.98 -5.19 -5.23
C ILE A 53 1.38 -5.47 -3.78
N TRP A 54 2.49 -6.18 -3.58
CA TRP A 54 2.99 -6.53 -2.26
C TRP A 54 3.35 -5.29 -1.42
N ASN A 55 4.11 -4.35 -1.98
CA ASN A 55 4.55 -3.18 -1.24
C ASN A 55 3.38 -2.31 -0.77
N ASN A 56 2.35 -2.15 -1.61
CA ASN A 56 1.16 -1.38 -1.24
C ASN A 56 0.41 -2.04 -0.07
N ALA A 57 0.15 -3.34 -0.15
CA ALA A 57 -0.53 -4.07 0.92
C ALA A 57 0.30 -4.10 2.21
N LYS A 58 1.62 -4.24 2.10
CA LYS A 58 2.53 -4.17 3.23
C LYS A 58 2.48 -2.80 3.92
N GLU A 59 2.48 -1.71 3.16
CA GLU A 59 2.41 -0.36 3.73
C GLU A 59 1.10 -0.16 4.51
N GLN A 60 -0.03 -0.68 4.00
CA GLN A 60 -1.31 -0.65 4.70
C GLN A 60 -1.27 -1.47 5.99
N ALA A 61 -0.73 -2.69 5.94
CA ALA A 61 -0.55 -3.54 7.13
C ALA A 61 0.37 -2.88 8.18
N ASP A 62 1.49 -2.27 7.75
CA ASP A 62 2.44 -1.60 8.64
C ASP A 62 1.81 -0.38 9.35
N LYS A 63 0.87 0.34 8.70
CA LYS A 63 0.08 1.40 9.35
C LYS A 63 -0.78 0.85 10.49
N GLY A 64 -1.48 -0.27 10.26
CA GLY A 64 -2.29 -0.93 11.29
C GLY A 64 -1.43 -1.40 12.47
N ILE A 65 -0.27 -2.01 12.19
CA ILE A 65 0.69 -2.43 13.21
C ILE A 65 1.21 -1.22 13.99
N THR A 66 1.53 -0.11 13.34
CA THR A 66 2.01 1.12 14.01
C THR A 66 0.96 1.67 14.97
N ALA A 67 -0.32 1.63 14.60
CA ALA A 67 -1.42 2.01 15.48
C ALA A 67 -1.52 1.09 16.70
N LEU A 68 -1.41 -0.23 16.50
CA LEU A 68 -1.40 -1.20 17.61
C LEU A 68 -0.21 -1.00 18.55
N GLN A 69 0.99 -0.80 18.00
CA GLN A 69 2.19 -0.51 18.79
C GLN A 69 2.02 0.78 19.61
N SER A 70 1.35 1.79 19.06
CA SER A 70 1.06 3.03 19.78
C SER A 70 0.08 2.80 20.93
N ALA A 71 -0.97 2.00 20.71
CA ALA A 71 -1.92 1.62 21.76
C ALA A 71 -1.26 0.79 22.87
N LEU A 72 -0.40 -0.16 22.52
CA LEU A 72 0.35 -0.96 23.49
C LEU A 72 1.25 -0.10 24.38
N ARG A 73 1.96 0.88 23.80
CA ARG A 73 2.82 1.80 24.58
C ARG A 73 2.01 2.73 25.48
N ALA A 74 0.79 3.08 25.08
CA ALA A 74 -0.08 3.95 25.89
C ALA A 74 -0.49 3.32 27.23
N GLU A 75 -0.46 1.99 27.35
CA GLU A 75 -0.71 1.29 28.62
C GLU A 75 0.39 1.51 29.67
N GLY A 76 1.60 1.96 29.25
CA GLY A 76 2.70 2.26 30.15
C GLY A 76 3.27 1.08 30.93
N HIS A 77 2.97 -0.16 30.52
CA HIS A 77 3.45 -1.37 31.15
C HIS A 77 4.70 -1.91 30.41
N PRO A 78 5.82 -2.22 31.10
CA PRO A 78 7.08 -2.64 30.44
C PRO A 78 6.96 -3.87 29.55
N ALA A 79 6.01 -4.78 29.84
CA ALA A 79 5.74 -5.92 28.98
C ALA A 79 5.04 -5.53 27.66
N MET A 80 4.16 -4.53 27.68
CA MET A 80 3.48 -4.04 26.48
C MET A 80 4.44 -3.25 25.59
N ASP A 81 5.37 -2.50 26.19
CA ASP A 81 6.44 -1.83 25.46
C ASP A 81 7.31 -2.81 24.67
N ARG A 82 7.70 -3.93 25.32
CA ARG A 82 8.44 -5.00 24.65
C ARG A 82 7.67 -5.64 23.51
N ILE A 83 6.35 -5.82 23.64
CA ILE A 83 5.52 -6.35 22.55
C ILE A 83 5.44 -5.32 21.41
N ALA A 84 5.33 -4.03 21.74
CA ALA A 84 5.26 -2.94 20.78
C ALA A 84 6.57 -2.72 20.00
N GLU A 85 7.70 -3.24 20.46
CA GLU A 85 8.97 -3.24 19.71
C GLU A 85 8.93 -4.16 18.49
N PHE A 86 8.06 -5.18 18.49
CA PHE A 86 7.92 -6.09 17.36
C PHE A 86 6.93 -5.51 16.33
N GLY A 87 7.41 -5.29 15.09
CA GLY A 87 6.58 -4.92 13.94
C GLY A 87 6.11 -6.13 13.13
N LEU A 88 5.57 -5.91 11.92
CA LEU A 88 5.16 -7.00 11.02
C LEU A 88 6.29 -8.00 10.76
N ALA A 89 7.53 -7.50 10.62
CA ALA A 89 8.72 -8.33 10.49
C ALA A 89 8.94 -9.21 11.75
N GLY A 90 8.73 -8.65 12.95
CA GLY A 90 8.83 -9.41 14.20
C GLY A 90 7.75 -10.47 14.33
N LEU A 91 6.54 -10.19 13.84
CA LEU A 91 5.43 -11.15 13.81
C LEU A 91 5.71 -12.33 12.87
N SER A 92 6.42 -12.11 11.77
CA SER A 92 6.69 -13.11 10.73
C SER A 92 8.10 -13.75 10.81
N ASP A 93 8.74 -13.77 11.99
CA ASP A 93 10.13 -14.25 12.21
C ASP A 93 11.21 -13.53 11.35
N GLY A 94 10.89 -12.38 10.75
CA GLY A 94 11.72 -11.54 9.88
C GLY A 94 12.10 -12.15 8.53
N LYS A 95 12.41 -13.46 8.52
CA LYS A 95 12.84 -14.22 7.35
C LYS A 95 11.78 -14.28 6.27
N LEU A 96 10.51 -14.40 6.66
CA LEU A 96 9.40 -14.54 5.72
C LEU A 96 9.24 -13.28 4.84
N GLN A 97 9.35 -12.10 5.46
CA GLN A 97 9.30 -10.82 4.73
C GLN A 97 10.48 -10.69 3.75
N THR A 98 11.70 -11.01 4.20
CA THR A 98 12.90 -10.98 3.35
C THR A 98 12.80 -11.96 2.18
N LYS A 99 12.31 -13.18 2.43
CA LYS A 99 12.05 -14.17 1.37
C LYS A 99 11.08 -13.64 0.33
N MET A 100 9.97 -13.02 0.75
CA MET A 100 8.96 -12.49 -0.16
C MET A 100 9.52 -11.37 -1.05
N ILE A 101 10.17 -10.38 -0.45
CA ILE A 101 10.78 -9.27 -1.21
C ILE A 101 11.84 -9.80 -2.18
N THR A 102 12.68 -10.74 -1.74
CA THR A 102 13.72 -11.35 -2.59
C THR A 102 13.11 -12.07 -3.79
N ALA A 103 12.11 -12.93 -3.55
CA ALA A 103 11.42 -13.67 -4.60
C ALA A 103 10.74 -12.75 -5.61
N LEU A 104 10.05 -11.69 -5.14
CA LEU A 104 9.37 -10.73 -6.02
C LEU A 104 10.35 -9.85 -6.82
N MET A 105 11.51 -9.50 -6.25
CA MET A 105 12.57 -8.80 -6.97
C MET A 105 13.18 -9.69 -8.07
N GLU A 106 13.42 -10.97 -7.76
CA GLU A 106 13.92 -11.93 -8.73
C GLU A 106 12.90 -12.15 -9.86
N GLN A 107 11.63 -12.29 -9.53
CA GLN A 107 10.54 -12.40 -10.51
C GLN A 107 10.43 -11.16 -11.38
N SER A 108 10.71 -9.98 -10.84
CA SER A 108 10.73 -8.74 -11.63
C SER A 108 11.90 -8.69 -12.63
N ARG A 109 12.99 -9.42 -12.36
CA ARG A 109 14.17 -9.53 -13.24
C ARG A 109 14.04 -10.67 -14.26
N ALA A 110 13.39 -11.76 -13.88
CA ALA A 110 13.20 -12.94 -14.71
C ALA A 110 11.73 -13.42 -14.70
N PRO A 111 10.78 -12.66 -15.30
CA PRO A 111 9.35 -12.93 -15.18
C PRO A 111 8.90 -14.29 -15.75
N ASN A 112 9.62 -14.77 -16.76
CA ASN A 112 9.28 -16.01 -17.48
C ASN A 112 10.08 -17.22 -16.98
N ASP A 113 10.88 -17.08 -15.91
CA ASP A 113 11.62 -18.21 -15.35
C ASP A 113 10.69 -19.06 -14.46
N PRO A 114 10.44 -20.33 -14.82
CA PRO A 114 9.56 -21.20 -14.06
C PRO A 114 10.07 -21.50 -12.65
N LYS A 115 11.40 -21.48 -12.43
CA LYS A 115 11.97 -21.67 -11.08
C LYS A 115 11.68 -20.49 -10.19
N VAL A 116 11.83 -19.27 -10.71
CA VAL A 116 11.56 -18.04 -9.96
C VAL A 116 10.06 -17.93 -9.64
N THR A 117 9.22 -18.24 -10.63
CA THR A 117 7.76 -18.31 -10.43
C THR A 117 7.37 -19.31 -9.34
N GLN A 118 8.00 -20.49 -9.32
CA GLN A 118 7.78 -21.49 -8.28
C GLN A 118 8.23 -20.98 -6.90
N VAL A 119 9.38 -20.31 -6.81
CA VAL A 119 9.86 -19.72 -5.54
C VAL A 119 8.88 -18.68 -5.01
N VAL A 120 8.31 -17.81 -5.87
CA VAL A 120 7.27 -16.86 -5.44
C VAL A 120 6.05 -17.61 -4.92
N SER A 121 5.58 -18.64 -5.64
CA SER A 121 4.44 -19.47 -5.23
C SER A 121 4.65 -20.13 -3.86
N ASP A 122 5.84 -20.68 -3.61
CA ASP A 122 6.19 -21.29 -2.33
C ASP A 122 6.18 -20.26 -1.19
N VAL A 123 6.73 -19.06 -1.42
CA VAL A 123 6.74 -17.99 -0.41
C VAL A 123 5.34 -17.41 -0.18
N VAL A 124 4.49 -17.32 -1.21
CA VAL A 124 3.06 -16.97 -1.05
C VAL A 124 2.37 -17.98 -0.13
N LYS A 125 2.61 -19.28 -0.32
CA LYS A 125 2.05 -20.33 0.55
C LYS A 125 2.54 -20.20 1.99
N ASP A 126 3.83 -19.96 2.20
CA ASP A 126 4.38 -19.70 3.53
C ASP A 126 3.70 -18.48 4.19
N TYR A 127 3.47 -17.41 3.42
CA TYR A 127 2.76 -16.23 3.89
C TYR A 127 1.29 -16.52 4.24
N ARG A 128 0.59 -17.34 3.45
CA ARG A 128 -0.78 -17.75 3.79
C ARG A 128 -0.84 -18.53 5.10
N ASN A 129 0.12 -19.43 5.33
CA ASN A 129 0.21 -20.17 6.59
C ASN A 129 0.44 -19.22 7.77
N PHE A 130 1.29 -18.20 7.59
CA PHE A 130 1.48 -17.16 8.58
C PHE A 130 0.20 -16.36 8.85
N LEU A 131 -0.53 -15.94 7.81
CA LEU A 131 -1.80 -15.22 7.96
C LEU A 131 -2.89 -16.06 8.65
N ALA A 132 -2.85 -17.38 8.53
CA ALA A 132 -3.76 -18.29 9.23
C ALA A 132 -3.37 -18.55 10.69
N SER A 133 -2.20 -18.11 11.14
CA SER A 133 -1.70 -18.34 12.49
C SER A 133 -2.51 -17.58 13.55
N ASP A 134 -2.46 -18.08 14.78
CA ASP A 134 -3.16 -17.43 15.90
C ASP A 134 -2.57 -16.07 16.27
N ILE A 135 -1.29 -15.83 15.95
CA ILE A 135 -0.64 -14.52 16.13
C ILE A 135 -1.39 -13.44 15.35
N VAL A 136 -1.67 -13.69 14.07
CA VAL A 136 -2.40 -12.74 13.21
C VAL A 136 -3.84 -12.56 13.69
N LYS A 137 -4.50 -13.65 14.13
CA LYS A 137 -5.85 -13.57 14.70
C LYS A 137 -5.89 -12.68 15.96
N HIS A 138 -4.90 -12.80 16.85
CA HIS A 138 -4.81 -11.99 18.05
C HIS A 138 -4.49 -10.52 17.74
N CYS A 139 -3.73 -10.23 16.69
CA CYS A 139 -3.51 -8.87 16.22
C CYS A 139 -4.79 -8.25 15.64
N ASP A 140 -5.55 -8.98 14.81
CA ASP A 140 -6.79 -8.49 14.21
C ASP A 140 -7.94 -8.40 15.24
N ALA A 141 -7.98 -9.29 16.23
CA ALA A 141 -8.94 -9.30 17.34
C ALA A 141 -8.32 -8.82 18.66
N ASN A 142 -7.60 -7.70 18.61
CA ASN A 142 -6.92 -7.15 19.79
C ASN A 142 -7.90 -6.47 20.77
N PRO A 143 -7.56 -6.41 22.07
CA PRO A 143 -8.42 -5.82 23.10
C PRO A 143 -8.54 -4.29 23.02
N PHE A 144 -7.75 -3.62 22.18
CA PHE A 144 -7.75 -2.15 22.02
C PHE A 144 -8.81 -1.67 21.03
N GLY A 145 -9.58 -2.59 20.42
CA GLY A 145 -10.64 -2.25 19.47
C GLY A 145 -10.13 -1.75 18.12
N LEU A 146 -8.83 -1.86 17.85
CA LEU A 146 -8.23 -1.48 16.57
C LEU A 146 -8.49 -2.60 15.55
N LYS A 147 -8.98 -2.25 14.36
CA LYS A 147 -9.08 -3.19 13.24
C LYS A 147 -7.85 -3.04 12.36
N LEU A 148 -6.96 -4.03 12.39
CA LEU A 148 -5.74 -4.02 11.59
C LEU A 148 -5.95 -4.67 10.22
N ASP A 149 -6.91 -5.59 10.12
CA ASP A 149 -7.30 -6.26 8.88
C ASP A 149 -6.09 -6.88 8.15
N LEU A 150 -5.12 -7.42 8.91
CA LEU A 150 -3.88 -7.97 8.36
C LEU A 150 -4.14 -9.14 7.42
N ALA A 151 -4.98 -10.09 7.86
CA ALA A 151 -5.34 -11.26 7.07
C ALA A 151 -6.04 -10.87 5.75
N PRO A 152 -7.10 -10.04 5.72
CA PRO A 152 -7.74 -9.65 4.47
C PRO A 152 -6.86 -8.76 3.57
N ILE A 153 -6.12 -7.77 4.12
CA ILE A 153 -5.27 -6.88 3.32
C ILE A 153 -4.16 -7.66 2.62
N LEU A 154 -3.39 -8.44 3.39
CA LEU A 154 -2.26 -9.19 2.84
C LEU A 154 -2.77 -10.40 2.03
N GLY A 155 -3.86 -11.04 2.45
CA GLY A 155 -4.47 -12.15 1.73
C GLY A 155 -4.93 -11.77 0.32
N GLN A 156 -5.57 -10.61 0.17
CA GLN A 156 -5.98 -10.09 -1.14
C GLN A 156 -4.78 -9.79 -2.05
N ALA A 157 -3.68 -9.27 -1.48
CA ALA A 157 -2.46 -9.02 -2.24
C ALA A 157 -1.84 -10.34 -2.75
N LEU A 158 -1.82 -11.39 -1.91
CA LEU A 158 -1.38 -12.72 -2.31
C LEU A 158 -2.24 -13.29 -3.43
N ASP A 159 -3.57 -13.12 -3.37
CA ASP A 159 -4.49 -13.55 -4.45
C ASP A 159 -4.14 -12.88 -5.79
N GLN A 160 -3.83 -11.56 -5.75
CA GLN A 160 -3.47 -10.81 -6.96
C GLN A 160 -2.12 -11.24 -7.52
N ILE A 161 -1.13 -11.50 -6.65
CA ILE A 161 0.18 -12.01 -7.05
C ILE A 161 0.02 -13.39 -7.71
N GLU A 162 -0.73 -14.31 -7.10
CA GLU A 162 -0.94 -15.65 -7.68
C GLU A 162 -1.64 -15.61 -9.04
N LYS A 163 -2.58 -14.69 -9.24
CA LYS A 163 -3.21 -14.48 -10.56
C LYS A 163 -2.18 -14.04 -11.61
N HIS A 164 -1.27 -13.13 -11.23
CA HIS A 164 -0.22 -12.64 -12.11
C HIS A 164 0.80 -13.73 -12.48
N LEU A 165 1.08 -14.69 -11.59
CA LEU A 165 1.99 -15.80 -11.86
C LEU A 165 1.41 -16.88 -12.81
N LYS A 166 0.09 -16.90 -13.00
CA LYS A 166 -0.61 -17.88 -13.86
C LYS A 166 -0.88 -17.37 -15.27
N THR A 167 -0.55 -16.10 -15.52
CA THR A 167 -0.73 -15.43 -16.82
C THR A 167 0.53 -15.60 -17.65
#